data_AF-X1G3B7-F1
#
_entry.id   AF-X1G3B7-F1
#
_cell.length_a   1.000
_cell.length_b   1.000
_cell.length_c   1.000
_cell.angle_alpha   90.00
_cell.angle_beta   90.00
_cell.angle_gamma   90.00
#
_symmetry.space_group_name_H-M   'P 1'
#
loop_
_entity.id
_entity.type
_entity.pdbx_description
1 polymer ?
#
loop_
_entity_poly.entity_id
_entity_poly.type
_entity_poly.pdbx_seq_one_letter_code
_entity_poly.pdbx_strand_id
1 'polypeptide(L)'
;ASKFKREKQFHDDIFSYLNEEERFPDIIIKEREIASGKVDLTVLEVPIELKLDKIGDDFERIIASNYQQLQQYCSDLNSTFGFLAILTTHLQEAPYFRKAEDIRLKIIRGGDFPIILVSILIRGGKKISPSKL
;
A
#
# COMPACT_ATOMS: atom_id res chain seq x y z
N ALA A 1 -14.06 -5.93 18.94
CA ALA A 1 -14.35 -5.98 17.48
C ALA A 1 -13.40 -6.97 16.81
N SER A 2 -13.86 -7.73 15.80
CA SER A 2 -12.99 -8.64 15.02
C SER A 2 -11.91 -7.86 14.26
N LYS A 3 -10.78 -8.51 13.91
CA LYS A 3 -9.71 -7.89 13.10
C LYS A 3 -10.27 -7.32 11.80
N PHE A 4 -11.08 -8.12 11.10
CA PHE A 4 -11.76 -7.73 9.86
C PHE A 4 -12.59 -6.45 9.98
N LYS A 5 -13.38 -6.30 11.06
CA LYS A 5 -14.20 -5.08 11.26
C LYS A 5 -13.34 -3.83 11.46
N ARG A 6 -12.21 -3.95 12.16
CA ARG A 6 -11.28 -2.83 12.37
C ARG A 6 -10.50 -2.47 11.11
N GLU A 7 -10.12 -3.47 10.33
CA GLU A 7 -9.44 -3.28 9.05
C GLU A 7 -10.36 -2.57 8.05
N LYS A 8 -11.61 -3.02 7.91
CA LYS A 8 -12.60 -2.30 7.11
C LYS A 8 -12.78 -0.86 7.57
N GLN A 9 -12.94 -0.63 8.88
CA GLN A 9 -13.06 0.72 9.44
C GLN A 9 -11.84 1.57 9.10
N PHE A 10 -10.64 1.02 9.21
CA PHE A 10 -9.40 1.72 8.82
C PHE A 10 -9.41 2.12 7.33
N HIS A 11 -9.87 1.25 6.43
CA HIS A 11 -9.94 1.57 4.99
C HIS A 11 -11.01 2.65 4.73
N ASP A 12 -12.14 2.58 5.42
CA ASP A 12 -13.21 3.56 5.36
C ASP A 12 -12.71 4.94 5.84
N ASP A 13 -12.03 4.99 7.00
CA ASP A 13 -11.50 6.21 7.60
C ASP A 13 -10.43 6.88 6.72
N ILE A 14 -9.50 6.11 6.15
CA ILE A 14 -8.46 6.65 5.26
C ILE A 14 -9.08 7.20 3.98
N PHE A 15 -10.04 6.49 3.39
CA PHE A 15 -10.72 6.97 2.20
C PHE A 15 -11.48 8.27 2.48
N SER A 16 -12.30 8.31 3.54
CA SER A 16 -13.05 9.51 3.92
C SER A 16 -12.10 10.67 4.20
N TYR A 17 -11.00 10.46 4.93
CA TYR A 17 -10.01 11.51 5.17
C TYR A 17 -9.43 12.08 3.86
N LEU A 18 -9.02 11.21 2.94
CA LEU A 18 -8.43 11.62 1.67
C LEU A 18 -9.44 12.26 0.70
N ASN A 19 -10.72 11.88 0.81
CA ASN A 19 -11.80 12.33 -0.06
C ASN A 19 -12.53 13.58 0.46
N GLU A 20 -12.71 13.72 1.78
CA GLU A 20 -13.51 14.76 2.44
C GLU A 20 -12.68 15.95 2.94
N GLU A 21 -11.43 15.77 3.38
CA GLU A 21 -10.58 16.87 3.90
C GLU A 21 -9.76 17.62 2.80
N GLU A 22 -10.37 17.89 1.64
CA GLU A 22 -9.88 18.88 0.66
C GLU A 22 -8.48 18.68 0.02
N ARG A 23 -8.21 17.60 -0.74
CA ARG A 23 -7.07 17.67 -1.70
C ARG A 23 -7.31 17.06 -3.08
N PHE A 24 -8.08 15.98 -3.22
CA PHE A 24 -7.93 15.08 -4.38
C PHE A 24 -9.17 14.23 -4.77
N PRO A 25 -10.41 14.74 -4.72
CA PRO A 25 -11.63 13.92 -4.86
C PRO A 25 -11.72 13.14 -6.18
N ASP A 26 -11.18 13.67 -7.28
CA ASP A 26 -11.28 13.03 -8.60
C ASP A 26 -10.12 12.08 -8.92
N ILE A 27 -9.10 12.02 -8.07
CA ILE A 27 -7.90 11.22 -8.34
C ILE A 27 -7.81 9.97 -7.47
N ILE A 28 -8.67 9.84 -6.45
CA ILE A 28 -8.67 8.73 -5.50
C ILE A 28 -9.87 7.81 -5.76
N ILE A 29 -9.61 6.56 -6.10
CA ILE A 29 -10.65 5.54 -6.31
C ILE A 29 -10.47 4.47 -5.25
N LYS A 30 -11.52 4.22 -4.47
CA LYS A 30 -11.59 3.15 -3.49
C LYS A 30 -12.08 1.85 -4.11
N GLU A 31 -11.46 0.75 -3.69
CA GLU A 31 -11.89 -0.62 -4.03
C GLU A 31 -12.01 -0.85 -5.55
N ARG A 32 -11.02 -0.36 -6.32
CA ARG A 32 -11.02 -0.48 -7.78
C ARG A 32 -10.82 -1.94 -8.21
N GLU A 33 -11.73 -2.45 -9.02
CA GLU A 33 -11.57 -3.73 -9.69
C GLU A 33 -10.56 -3.63 -10.84
N ILE A 34 -9.66 -4.61 -10.89
CA ILE A 34 -8.62 -4.79 -11.92
C ILE A 34 -8.55 -6.29 -12.30
N ALA A 35 -7.75 -6.63 -13.31
CA ALA A 35 -7.69 -8.00 -13.83
C ALA A 35 -7.30 -9.04 -12.77
N SER A 36 -6.41 -8.67 -11.84
CA SER A 36 -5.90 -9.54 -10.78
C SER A 36 -6.66 -9.48 -9.46
N GLY A 37 -7.68 -8.64 -9.33
CA GLY A 37 -8.45 -8.52 -8.09
C GLY A 37 -8.95 -7.11 -7.81
N LYS A 38 -8.90 -6.72 -6.54
CA LYS A 38 -9.42 -5.43 -6.06
C LYS A 38 -8.34 -4.69 -5.27
N VAL A 39 -8.03 -3.47 -5.71
CA VAL A 39 -7.05 -2.61 -5.03
C VAL A 39 -7.79 -1.80 -3.97
N ASP A 40 -7.26 -1.74 -2.74
CA ASP A 40 -7.89 -1.00 -1.65
C ASP A 40 -8.11 0.47 -2.00
N LEU A 41 -7.05 1.14 -2.47
CA LEU A 41 -7.09 2.51 -2.97
C LEU A 41 -6.20 2.66 -4.20
N THR A 42 -6.60 3.51 -5.14
CA THR A 42 -5.74 3.97 -6.22
C THR A 42 -5.70 5.49 -6.24
N VAL A 43 -4.51 6.07 -6.49
CA VAL A 43 -4.32 7.51 -6.65
C VAL A 43 -3.61 7.76 -7.98
N LEU A 44 -4.26 8.35 -8.97
CA LEU A 44 -3.68 8.54 -10.32
C LEU A 44 -3.07 7.24 -10.90
N GLU A 45 -3.82 6.13 -10.88
CA GLU A 45 -3.35 4.79 -11.29
C GLU A 45 -2.24 4.18 -10.41
N VAL A 46 -1.80 4.84 -9.34
CA VAL A 46 -0.85 4.26 -8.38
C VAL A 46 -1.61 3.44 -7.35
N PRO A 47 -1.36 2.12 -7.23
CA PRO A 47 -2.03 1.29 -6.24
C PRO A 47 -1.47 1.55 -4.83
N ILE A 48 -2.39 1.59 -3.87
CA ILE A 48 -2.11 1.64 -2.44
C ILE A 48 -2.85 0.48 -1.78
N GLU A 49 -2.08 -0.47 -1.24
CA GLU A 49 -2.58 -1.57 -0.42
C GLU A 49 -2.57 -1.15 1.05
N LEU A 50 -3.69 -1.36 1.75
CA LEU A 50 -3.86 -1.01 3.15
C LEU A 50 -3.87 -2.28 4.00
N LYS A 51 -3.13 -2.27 5.12
CA LYS A 51 -3.11 -3.38 6.08
C LYS A 51 -3.21 -2.91 7.51
N LEU A 52 -3.96 -3.65 8.32
CA LEU A 52 -3.97 -3.51 9.77
C LEU A 52 -3.26 -4.71 10.41
N ASP A 53 -2.03 -4.52 10.86
CA ASP A 53 -1.23 -5.61 11.41
C ASP A 53 -0.34 -5.21 12.58
N LYS A 54 0.07 -6.21 13.36
CA LYS A 54 1.08 -6.03 14.42
C LYS A 54 2.46 -6.10 13.79
N ILE A 55 3.31 -5.12 14.09
CA ILE A 55 4.66 -5.07 13.52
C ILE A 55 5.70 -5.42 14.58
N GLY A 56 6.44 -6.48 14.30
CA GLY A 56 7.54 -7.02 15.11
C GLY A 56 8.46 -7.84 14.20
N ASP A 57 8.96 -8.97 14.69
CA ASP A 57 9.93 -9.82 13.96
C ASP A 57 9.43 -10.30 12.58
N ASP A 58 8.11 -10.38 12.39
CA ASP A 58 7.48 -10.82 11.14
C ASP A 58 7.41 -9.76 10.03
N PHE A 59 8.00 -8.57 10.23
CA PHE A 59 7.87 -7.46 9.30
C PHE A 59 8.29 -7.84 7.87
N GLU A 60 9.47 -8.47 7.68
CA GLU A 60 9.92 -8.88 6.34
C GLU A 60 8.96 -9.86 5.67
N ARG A 61 8.34 -10.76 6.44
CA ARG A 61 7.32 -11.70 5.93
C ARG A 61 6.08 -10.96 5.46
N ILE A 62 5.63 -9.95 6.19
CA ILE A 62 4.49 -9.10 5.80
C ILE A 62 4.80 -8.36 4.50
N ILE A 63 6.01 -7.80 4.36
CA ILE A 63 6.41 -7.16 3.10
C ILE A 63 6.42 -8.17 1.96
N ALA A 64 7.06 -9.32 2.15
CA ALA A 64 7.18 -10.35 1.13
C ALA A 64 5.81 -10.90 0.68
N SER A 65 4.87 -11.12 1.59
CA SER A 65 3.54 -11.63 1.25
C SER A 65 2.70 -10.64 0.45
N ASN A 66 2.88 -9.34 0.69
CA ASN A 66 2.13 -8.29 0.00
C ASN A 66 2.84 -7.78 -1.27
N TYR A 67 4.15 -8.04 -1.40
CA TYR A 67 4.94 -7.59 -2.55
C TYR A 67 4.40 -8.13 -3.87
N GLN A 68 4.10 -9.43 -3.96
CA GLN A 68 3.61 -10.05 -5.20
C GLN A 68 2.25 -9.50 -5.63
N GLN A 69 1.34 -9.30 -4.67
CA GLN A 69 0.03 -8.70 -4.91
C GLN A 69 0.19 -7.27 -5.45
N LEU A 70 0.98 -6.44 -4.77
CA LEU A 70 1.22 -5.06 -5.18
C LEU A 70 1.94 -4.97 -6.54
N GLN A 71 2.83 -5.92 -6.83
CA GLN A 71 3.49 -6.04 -8.14
C GLN A 71 2.48 -6.30 -9.25
N GLN A 72 1.55 -7.22 -9.02
CA GLN A 72 0.51 -7.50 -9.99
C GLN A 72 -0.41 -6.28 -10.20
N TYR A 73 -0.75 -5.57 -9.12
CA TYR A 73 -1.56 -4.35 -9.20
C TYR A 73 -0.87 -3.26 -10.02
N CYS A 74 0.43 -3.06 -9.80
CA CYS A 74 1.22 -2.11 -10.60
C CYS A 74 1.23 -2.50 -12.09
N SER A 75 1.35 -3.80 -12.39
CA SER A 75 1.32 -4.29 -13.77
C SER A 75 -0.04 -4.02 -14.44
N ASP A 76 -1.14 -4.32 -13.76
CA ASP A 76 -2.50 -4.14 -14.30
C ASP A 76 -2.85 -2.66 -14.50
N LEU A 77 -2.36 -1.78 -13.63
CA LEU A 77 -2.57 -0.33 -13.68
C LEU A 77 -1.50 0.41 -14.49
N ASN A 78 -0.52 -0.30 -15.07
CA ASN A 78 0.62 0.28 -15.78
C ASN A 78 1.39 1.33 -14.93
N SER A 79 1.50 1.09 -13.63
CA SER A 79 2.27 1.90 -12.68
C SER A 79 3.69 1.37 -12.51
N THR A 80 4.62 2.27 -12.20
CA THR A 80 6.04 1.94 -11.93
C THR A 80 6.35 1.81 -10.44
N PHE A 81 5.37 2.08 -9.57
CA PHE A 81 5.50 1.93 -8.12
C PHE A 81 4.12 1.75 -7.48
N GLY A 82 4.12 1.25 -6.25
CA GLY A 82 2.95 1.15 -5.42
C GLY A 82 3.30 1.41 -3.95
N PHE A 83 2.27 1.56 -3.13
CA PHE A 83 2.43 1.71 -1.69
C PHE A 83 1.78 0.57 -0.94
N LEU A 84 2.46 0.10 0.10
CA LEU A 84 1.89 -0.73 1.14
C LEU A 84 1.86 0.11 2.42
N ALA A 85 0.66 0.52 2.85
CA ALA A 85 0.47 1.28 4.08
C ALA A 85 -0.01 0.35 5.19
N ILE A 86 0.80 0.22 6.23
CA ILE A 86 0.52 -0.66 7.37
C ILE A 86 0.23 0.21 8.59
N LEU A 87 -1.02 0.22 9.04
CA LEU A 87 -1.37 0.75 10.34
C LEU A 87 -1.04 -0.31 11.40
N THR A 88 -0.26 0.06 12.41
CA THR A 88 0.07 -0.85 13.50
C THR A 88 -0.28 -0.28 14.86
N THR A 89 -0.89 -1.12 15.70
CA THR A 89 -1.17 -0.78 17.10
C THR A 89 -0.04 -1.19 18.04
N HIS A 90 0.99 -1.85 17.51
CA HIS A 90 2.14 -2.34 18.27
C HIS A 90 3.39 -2.21 17.40
N LEU A 91 4.25 -1.24 17.74
CA LEU A 91 5.57 -1.09 17.18
C LEU A 91 6.58 -1.30 18.31
N GLN A 92 7.12 -2.51 18.44
CA GLN A 92 8.11 -2.80 19.50
C GLN A 92 9.42 -2.08 19.22
N GLU A 93 9.93 -2.17 17.98
CA GLU A 93 11.12 -1.45 17.51
C GLU A 93 10.90 -1.02 16.06
N ALA A 94 11.68 -0.04 15.57
CA ALA A 94 11.63 0.32 14.16
C ALA A 94 12.09 -0.91 13.35
N PRO A 95 11.25 -1.45 12.45
CA PRO A 95 11.59 -2.68 11.76
C PRO A 95 12.89 -2.51 10.98
N TYR A 96 13.86 -3.38 11.28
CA TYR A 96 15.04 -3.51 10.46
C TYR A 96 14.63 -4.18 9.16
N PHE A 97 14.71 -3.44 8.07
CA PHE A 97 14.53 -3.97 6.73
C PHE A 97 15.87 -3.87 6.02
N ARG A 98 16.41 -5.00 5.56
CA ARG A 98 17.61 -4.97 4.72
C ARG A 98 17.24 -4.23 3.45
N LYS A 99 17.70 -2.97 3.31
CA LYS A 99 17.41 -2.11 2.15
C LYS A 99 17.63 -2.90 0.85
N ALA A 100 16.54 -3.34 0.23
CA ALA A 100 16.52 -3.63 -1.18
C ALA A 100 16.51 -2.28 -1.91
N GLU A 101 17.21 -2.17 -3.04
CA GLU A 101 17.28 -0.91 -3.80
C GLU A 101 15.90 -0.34 -4.16
N ASP A 102 14.89 -1.21 -4.16
CA ASP A 102 13.53 -0.96 -4.63
C ASP A 102 12.50 -0.82 -3.51
N ILE A 103 12.91 -0.92 -2.24
CA ILE A 103 12.00 -0.74 -1.11
C ILE A 103 12.48 0.46 -0.29
N ARG A 104 11.54 1.36 0.01
CA ARG A 104 11.77 2.55 0.83
C ARG A 104 10.77 2.51 1.97
N LEU A 105 11.30 2.45 3.19
CA LEU A 105 10.50 2.46 4.41
C LEU A 105 10.44 3.87 5.00
N LYS A 106 9.24 4.34 5.33
CA LYS A 106 9.01 5.56 6.09
C LYS A 106 8.06 5.29 7.25
N ILE A 107 8.54 5.47 8.47
CA ILE A 107 7.70 5.36 9.66
C ILE A 107 7.18 6.76 10.00
N ILE A 108 5.87 6.95 9.97
CA ILE A 108 5.21 8.18 10.38
C ILE A 108 4.64 7.95 11.78
N ARG A 109 5.18 8.66 12.77
CA ARG A 109 4.66 8.64 14.13
C ARG A 109 3.74 9.84 14.30
N GLY A 110 2.43 9.61 14.41
CA GLY A 110 1.42 10.64 14.69
C GLY A 110 0.34 10.07 15.62
N GLY A 111 0.07 10.73 16.74
CA GLY A 111 -0.91 10.26 17.73
C GLY A 111 -0.51 8.98 18.46
N ASP A 112 -1.52 8.25 18.97
CA ASP A 112 -1.34 7.04 19.80
C ASP A 112 -0.92 5.79 19.01
N PHE A 113 -1.03 5.81 17.68
CA PHE A 113 -0.74 4.66 16.83
C PHE A 113 0.21 5.03 15.69
N PRO A 114 1.43 4.47 15.63
CA PRO A 114 2.34 4.74 14.52
C PRO A 114 1.82 4.13 13.21
N ILE A 115 1.92 4.88 12.12
CA ILE A 115 1.65 4.41 10.76
C ILE A 115 2.99 4.09 10.10
N ILE A 116 3.14 2.87 9.60
CA ILE A 116 4.31 2.48 8.81
C ILE A 116 3.93 2.56 7.34
N LEU A 117 4.49 3.53 6.63
CA LEU A 117 4.39 3.59 5.18
C LEU A 117 5.56 2.85 4.55
N VAL A 118 5.25 1.80 3.80
CA VAL A 118 6.21 1.07 3.00
C VAL A 118 5.97 1.46 1.55
N SER A 119 6.84 2.29 1.01
CA SER A 119 6.87 2.54 -0.44
C SER A 119 7.68 1.43 -1.11
N ILE A 120 7.05 0.74 -2.06
CA ILE A 120 7.67 -0.35 -2.82
C ILE A 120 7.75 0.15 -4.26
N LEU A 121 8.97 0.47 -4.70
CA LEU A 121 9.25 0.70 -6.11
C LEU A 121 9.15 -0.64 -6.81
N ILE A 122 8.32 -0.73 -7.85
CA ILE A 122 8.15 -1.96 -8.61
C ILE A 122 8.66 -1.67 -10.02
N ARG A 123 9.94 -1.93 -10.24
CA ARG A 123 10.57 -1.73 -11.55
C ARG A 123 9.98 -2.72 -12.54
N GLY A 124 9.08 -2.25 -13.42
CA GLY A 124 8.47 -3.13 -14.44
C GLY A 124 7.23 -2.63 -15.18
N GLY A 125 6.71 -1.44 -14.90
CA GLY A 125 5.47 -0.92 -15.50
C GLY A 125 5.53 -0.47 -16.97
N LYS A 126 6.33 -1.11 -17.83
CA LYS A 126 6.19 -0.94 -19.29
C LYS A 126 6.10 -2.31 -19.95
N LYS A 127 4.89 -2.70 -20.36
CA LYS A 127 4.77 -3.57 -21.54
C LYS A 127 5.37 -2.82 -22.72
N ILE A 128 6.55 -3.22 -23.17
CA ILE A 128 7.06 -2.80 -24.46
C ILE A 128 6.12 -3.43 -25.49
N SER A 129 5.35 -2.62 -26.23
CA SER A 129 4.57 -3.11 -27.37
C SER A 129 5.54 -3.70 -28.39
N PRO A 130 5.34 -4.94 -28.89
CA PRO A 130 6.21 -5.54 -29.91
C PRO A 130 6.26 -4.76 -31.23
N SER A 131 5.38 -3.77 -31.42
CA SER A 131 5.24 -3.00 -32.66
C SER A 131 6.23 -1.84 -32.82
N LYS A 132 7.30 -1.76 -32.03
CA LYS A 132 8.38 -0.77 -32.17
C LYS A 132 9.78 -1.38 -32.02
N LEU A 133 10.04 -2.46 -32.75
CA LEU A 133 11.39 -2.89 -33.15
C LEU A 133 11.43 -2.97 -34.68
#